data_AF-A0A7K1HBK8-F1
#
_entry.id   AF-A0A7K1HBK8-F1
#
_cell.length_a   1.000
_cell.length_b   1.000
_cell.length_c   1.000
_cell.angle_alpha   90.00
_cell.angle_beta   90.00
_cell.angle_gamma   90.00
#
_symmetry.space_group_name_H-M   'P 1'
#
loop_
_entity.id
_entity.type
_entity.pdbx_description
1 polymer ?
#
loop_
_entity_poly.entity_id
_entity_poly.type
_entity_poly.pdbx_seq_one_letter_code
_entity_poly.pdbx_strand_id
1 'polypeptide(L)'
;MFFERIRSKFENSQLFSSFIFTLGGSGISKLLLIVATFYCSNTLSELEFGEFSFVRNTLNMILCICALNFCNLVTKFTAEAKDSVRSLSRLVLLLLFSLFVSLCIGVSLALMKDAWMIKLLEYRDFIEYFRIAGLLLPFFMLQPLIEGVLRGVKQFKLIGVLQIFSSLLFILFIAIGIWYDNSRGAILGMYIYYFVYTIISVLSLILLKDIRQYDYKSISLKREIRTLYDMILPVFILSFVEAPIFWWLQVLLARHATVEAIGCMTIMKQIRNFSVLIPNYFVSTYLAFATELNIKKKYDLYFERFDKYSLLFLGVGCALVLIFSVFGQFILGLYGDGYPKYWYSLVLSNFCIPIVLVLCMIKMELIIQEHQKQLLFISFFWNVLWIVLFEVFVRLGIPALESFFYSEVLAVAVQLILCYYLYYMDKKRLLLNQTK
;
A
#
# COMPACT_ATOMS: atom_id res chain seq x y z
N MET A 1 32.03 22.00 4.41
CA MET A 1 32.86 20.98 5.12
C MET A 1 32.12 19.84 5.81
N PHE A 2 31.23 20.00 6.82
CA PHE A 2 30.50 18.85 7.42
C PHE A 2 29.42 18.27 6.48
N PHE A 3 28.64 19.13 5.81
CA PHE A 3 27.69 18.72 4.77
C PHE A 3 28.37 18.11 3.54
N GLU A 4 29.58 18.55 3.17
CA GLU A 4 30.37 17.96 2.07
C GLU A 4 31.02 16.64 2.47
N ARG A 5 31.43 16.45 3.74
CA ARG A 5 31.89 15.16 4.26
C ARG A 5 30.76 14.14 4.41
N ILE A 6 29.55 14.59 4.76
CA ILE A 6 28.36 13.73 4.72
C ILE A 6 28.05 13.40 3.27
N ARG A 7 27.98 14.39 2.38
CA ARG A 7 27.74 14.20 0.94
C ARG A 7 28.74 13.23 0.31
N SER A 8 30.04 13.35 0.58
CA SER A 8 31.06 12.45 0.02
C SER A 8 31.09 11.05 0.64
N LYS A 9 30.62 10.88 1.89
CA LYS A 9 30.36 9.55 2.49
C LYS A 9 29.02 8.95 2.04
N PHE A 10 28.02 9.79 1.75
CA PHE A 10 26.70 9.37 1.28
C PHE A 10 26.76 8.95 -0.20
N GLU A 11 27.36 9.77 -1.06
CA GLU A 11 27.52 9.53 -2.50
C GLU A 11 28.36 8.27 -2.80
N ASN A 12 29.27 7.88 -1.92
CA ASN A 12 30.09 6.66 -2.05
C ASN A 12 29.49 5.40 -1.39
N SER A 13 28.30 5.48 -0.79
CA SER A 13 27.67 4.32 -0.16
C SER A 13 26.80 3.55 -1.17
N GLN A 14 27.00 2.23 -1.26
CA GLN A 14 26.15 1.32 -2.03
C GLN A 14 24.65 1.48 -1.69
N LEU A 15 24.35 1.94 -0.46
CA LEU A 15 23.01 2.27 0.03
C LEU A 15 22.39 3.49 -0.65
N PHE A 16 23.12 4.59 -0.80
CA PHE A 16 22.58 5.80 -1.45
C PHE A 16 22.35 5.59 -2.95
N SER A 17 23.27 4.90 -3.61
CA SER A 17 23.09 4.48 -5.00
C SER A 17 21.85 3.58 -5.13
N SER A 18 21.71 2.57 -4.26
CA SER A 18 20.51 1.71 -4.25
C SER A 18 19.22 2.47 -3.94
N PHE A 19 19.27 3.47 -3.05
CA PHE A 19 18.15 4.35 -2.74
C PHE A 19 17.75 5.22 -3.93
N ILE A 20 18.70 5.87 -4.61
CA ILE A 20 18.43 6.67 -5.81
C ILE A 20 17.87 5.79 -6.93
N PHE A 21 18.42 4.59 -7.15
CA PHE A 21 17.89 3.68 -8.17
C PHE A 21 16.49 3.16 -7.83
N THR A 22 16.22 2.85 -6.56
CA THR A 22 14.90 2.41 -6.12
C THR A 22 13.90 3.56 -6.19
N LEU A 23 14.26 4.73 -5.70
CA LEU A 23 13.40 5.92 -5.73
C LEU A 23 13.18 6.43 -7.15
N GLY A 24 14.21 6.37 -8.00
CA GLY A 24 14.09 6.67 -9.42
C GLY A 24 13.16 5.69 -10.14
N GLY A 25 13.42 4.39 -10.03
CA GLY A 25 12.61 3.35 -10.68
C GLY A 25 11.16 3.30 -10.18
N SER A 26 10.99 3.16 -8.87
CA SER A 26 9.66 3.13 -8.25
C SER A 26 8.92 4.44 -8.38
N GLY A 27 9.61 5.59 -8.23
CA GLY A 27 9.01 6.91 -8.37
C GLY A 27 8.48 7.15 -9.78
N ILE A 28 9.28 6.88 -10.81
CA ILE A 28 8.86 6.99 -12.22
C ILE A 28 7.67 6.05 -12.50
N SER A 29 7.71 4.82 -12.01
CA SER A 29 6.58 3.89 -12.13
C SER A 29 5.29 4.47 -11.52
N LYS A 30 5.36 5.05 -10.32
CA LYS A 30 4.17 5.68 -9.70
C LYS A 30 3.65 6.86 -10.50
N LEU A 31 4.52 7.69 -11.09
CA LEU A 31 4.11 8.78 -11.97
C LEU A 31 3.43 8.26 -13.25
N LEU A 32 3.96 7.22 -13.88
CA LEU A 32 3.34 6.58 -15.04
C LEU A 32 1.95 6.02 -14.71
N LEU A 33 1.77 5.40 -13.54
CA LEU A 33 0.45 4.93 -13.10
C LEU A 33 -0.56 6.07 -12.87
N ILE A 34 -0.10 7.27 -12.51
CA ILE A 34 -0.97 8.46 -12.45
C ILE A 34 -1.39 8.86 -13.85
N VAL A 35 -0.46 8.91 -14.81
CA VAL A 35 -0.78 9.17 -16.23
C VAL A 35 -1.79 8.15 -16.76
N ALA A 36 -1.63 6.86 -16.41
CA ALA A 36 -2.61 5.84 -16.73
C ALA A 36 -4.00 6.17 -16.16
N THR A 37 -4.05 6.71 -14.95
CA THR A 37 -5.31 7.07 -14.28
C THR A 37 -5.94 8.30 -14.94
N PHE A 38 -5.16 9.32 -15.29
CA PHE A 38 -5.63 10.46 -16.09
C PHE A 38 -6.23 9.98 -17.42
N TYR A 39 -5.53 9.09 -18.12
CA TYR A 39 -6.03 8.54 -19.37
C TYR A 39 -7.37 7.81 -19.18
N CYS A 40 -7.46 6.91 -18.19
CA CYS A 40 -8.70 6.18 -17.90
C CYS A 40 -9.85 7.14 -17.58
N SER A 41 -9.64 8.11 -16.69
CA SER A 41 -10.71 8.97 -16.19
C SER A 41 -11.18 10.01 -17.23
N ASN A 42 -10.34 10.36 -18.20
CA ASN A 42 -10.71 11.25 -19.32
C ASN A 42 -11.38 10.50 -20.48
N THR A 43 -11.07 9.22 -20.68
CA THR A 43 -11.64 8.43 -21.79
C THR A 43 -12.92 7.69 -21.39
N LEU A 44 -12.99 7.22 -20.15
CA LEU A 44 -14.20 6.59 -19.59
C LEU A 44 -15.12 7.66 -18.99
N SER A 45 -16.42 7.40 -19.02
CA SER A 45 -17.39 8.19 -18.23
C SER A 45 -17.14 8.06 -16.72
N GLU A 46 -17.68 8.98 -15.91
CA GLU A 46 -17.57 8.92 -14.43
C GLU A 46 -18.05 7.57 -13.86
N LEU A 47 -19.13 7.03 -14.44
CA LEU A 47 -19.68 5.72 -14.07
C LEU A 47 -18.69 4.61 -14.41
N GLU A 48 -18.31 4.50 -15.69
CA GLU A 48 -17.37 3.50 -16.19
C GLU A 48 -16.02 3.50 -15.46
N PHE A 49 -15.50 4.70 -15.14
CA PHE A 49 -14.27 4.83 -14.36
C PHE A 49 -14.46 4.41 -12.90
N GLY A 50 -15.63 4.70 -12.31
CA GLY A 50 -16.03 4.20 -11.01
C GLY A 50 -16.06 2.67 -10.97
N GLU A 51 -16.67 2.03 -11.97
CA GLU A 51 -16.76 0.58 -12.09
C GLU A 51 -15.39 -0.07 -12.18
N PHE A 52 -14.55 0.43 -13.09
CA PHE A 52 -13.16 0.01 -13.23
C PHE A 52 -12.39 0.17 -11.92
N SER A 53 -12.56 1.31 -11.24
CA SER A 53 -11.91 1.59 -9.96
C SER A 53 -12.36 0.64 -8.86
N PHE A 54 -13.65 0.30 -8.81
CA PHE A 54 -14.18 -0.63 -7.81
C PHE A 54 -13.62 -2.04 -7.99
N VAL A 55 -13.60 -2.56 -9.23
CA VAL A 55 -13.01 -3.87 -9.53
C VAL A 55 -11.51 -3.87 -9.20
N ARG A 56 -10.78 -2.82 -9.62
CA ARG A 56 -9.35 -2.67 -9.32
C ARG A 56 -9.07 -2.60 -7.82
N ASN A 57 -9.86 -1.85 -7.05
CA ASN A 57 -9.69 -1.72 -5.61
C ASN A 57 -10.00 -3.04 -4.88
N THR A 58 -11.00 -3.79 -5.35
CA THR A 58 -11.33 -5.12 -4.82
C THR A 58 -10.18 -6.11 -5.04
N LEU A 59 -9.61 -6.14 -6.26
CA LEU A 59 -8.42 -6.95 -6.53
C LEU A 59 -7.25 -6.56 -5.64
N ASN A 60 -7.02 -5.25 -5.46
CA ASN A 60 -5.93 -4.77 -4.64
C ASN A 60 -6.10 -5.20 -3.17
N MET A 61 -7.34 -5.19 -2.64
CA MET A 61 -7.65 -5.72 -1.32
C MET A 61 -7.34 -7.23 -1.22
N ILE A 62 -7.72 -8.02 -2.22
CA ILE A 62 -7.42 -9.45 -2.23
C ILE A 62 -5.89 -9.69 -2.33
N LEU A 63 -5.19 -8.93 -3.16
CA LEU A 63 -3.72 -8.99 -3.27
C LEU A 63 -3.02 -8.60 -1.96
N CYS A 64 -3.60 -7.67 -1.19
CA CYS A 64 -3.12 -7.33 0.14
C CYS A 64 -3.15 -8.53 1.09
N ILE A 65 -4.27 -9.25 1.10
CA ILE A 65 -4.47 -10.45 1.92
C ILE A 65 -3.53 -11.59 1.48
N CYS A 66 -3.42 -11.82 0.18
CA CYS A 66 -2.70 -12.98 -0.36
C CYS A 66 -1.19 -12.81 -0.38
N ALA A 67 -0.65 -11.60 -0.63
CA ALA A 67 0.78 -11.43 -0.85
C ALA A 67 1.43 -10.14 -0.34
N LEU A 68 0.79 -8.96 -0.47
CA LEU A 68 1.52 -7.71 -0.21
C LEU A 68 2.02 -7.63 1.24
N ASN A 69 1.24 -8.11 2.21
CA ASN A 69 1.65 -8.13 3.62
C ASN A 69 2.73 -9.18 3.94
N PHE A 70 2.91 -10.18 3.06
CA PHE A 70 3.99 -11.17 3.19
C PHE A 70 5.31 -10.71 2.56
N CYS A 71 5.31 -9.62 1.78
CA CYS A 71 6.50 -9.16 1.04
C CYS A 71 7.74 -8.99 1.95
N ASN A 72 7.56 -8.45 3.16
CA ASN A 72 8.66 -8.31 4.13
C ASN A 72 9.20 -9.65 4.64
N LEU A 73 8.33 -10.66 4.85
CA LEU A 73 8.74 -12.01 5.23
C LEU A 73 9.46 -12.72 4.09
N VAL A 74 8.98 -12.56 2.85
CA VAL A 74 9.66 -13.07 1.65
C VAL A 74 11.06 -12.48 1.56
N THR A 75 11.21 -11.15 1.63
CA THR A 75 12.51 -10.48 1.60
C THR A 75 13.44 -10.99 2.69
N LYS A 76 12.95 -11.16 3.92
CA LYS A 76 13.73 -11.71 5.04
C LYS A 76 14.21 -13.13 4.74
N PHE A 77 13.30 -14.04 4.41
CA PHE A 77 13.66 -15.43 4.20
C PHE A 77 14.57 -15.62 2.98
N THR A 78 14.38 -14.83 1.92
CA THR A 78 15.29 -14.83 0.78
C THR A 78 16.68 -14.34 1.15
N ALA A 79 16.81 -13.26 1.93
CA ALA A 79 18.13 -12.77 2.36
C ALA A 79 18.88 -13.82 3.21
N GLU A 80 18.17 -14.50 4.11
CA GLU A 80 18.72 -15.56 4.97
C GLU A 80 18.95 -16.89 4.21
N ALA A 81 18.28 -17.11 3.06
CA ALA A 81 18.38 -18.36 2.29
C ALA A 81 19.76 -18.59 1.66
N LYS A 82 20.55 -17.52 1.48
CA LYS A 82 21.93 -17.61 1.00
C LYS A 82 22.82 -18.45 1.92
N ASP A 83 22.62 -18.31 3.22
CA ASP A 83 23.47 -18.92 4.25
C ASP A 83 22.74 -20.04 5.01
N SER A 84 21.46 -20.27 4.73
CA SER A 84 20.63 -21.25 5.45
C SER A 84 19.57 -21.93 4.58
N VAL A 85 19.73 -23.23 4.38
CA VAL A 85 18.71 -24.12 3.77
C VAL A 85 17.39 -24.10 4.56
N ARG A 86 17.48 -23.85 5.87
CA ARG A 86 16.30 -23.70 6.73
C ARG A 86 15.46 -22.51 6.30
N SER A 87 16.10 -21.37 6.05
CA SER A 87 15.40 -20.17 5.56
C SER A 87 14.84 -20.36 4.15
N LEU A 88 15.58 -21.06 3.27
CA LEU A 88 15.06 -21.46 1.96
C LEU A 88 13.78 -22.30 2.08
N SER A 89 13.74 -23.23 3.04
CA SER A 89 12.56 -24.05 3.32
C SER A 89 11.37 -23.20 3.83
N ARG A 90 11.64 -22.20 4.68
CA ARG A 90 10.62 -21.23 5.14
C ARG A 90 10.09 -20.36 4.00
N LEU A 91 10.95 -19.91 3.11
CA LEU A 91 10.58 -19.15 1.91
C LEU A 91 9.63 -19.96 1.04
N VAL A 92 9.98 -21.21 0.72
CA VAL A 92 9.12 -22.09 -0.09
C VAL A 92 7.80 -22.38 0.61
N LEU A 93 7.81 -22.62 1.93
CA LEU A 93 6.58 -22.80 2.71
C LEU A 93 5.66 -21.57 2.63
N LEU A 94 6.21 -20.36 2.73
CA LEU A 94 5.47 -19.11 2.61
C LEU A 94 4.87 -18.92 1.21
N LEU A 95 5.63 -19.19 0.16
CA LEU A 95 5.14 -19.10 -1.22
C LEU A 95 4.01 -20.11 -1.48
N LEU A 96 4.15 -21.35 -0.99
CA LEU A 96 3.10 -22.37 -1.09
C LEU A 96 1.85 -22.00 -0.29
N PHE A 97 2.01 -21.44 0.91
CA PHE A 97 0.90 -20.95 1.71
C PHE A 97 0.14 -19.82 1.00
N SER A 98 0.85 -18.82 0.47
CA SER A 98 0.25 -17.71 -0.28
C SER A 98 -0.50 -18.20 -1.52
N LEU A 99 0.10 -19.13 -2.29
CA LEU A 99 -0.54 -19.76 -3.44
C LEU A 99 -1.81 -20.52 -3.01
N PHE A 100 -1.75 -21.30 -1.93
CA PHE A 100 -2.90 -22.05 -1.41
C PHE A 100 -4.05 -21.13 -0.99
N VAL A 101 -3.77 -20.12 -0.17
CA VAL A 101 -4.78 -19.14 0.27
C VAL A 101 -5.45 -18.48 -0.93
N SER A 102 -4.65 -18.11 -1.91
CA SER A 102 -5.17 -17.46 -3.10
C SER A 102 -5.98 -18.37 -4.00
N LEU A 103 -5.62 -19.65 -4.08
CA LEU A 103 -6.42 -20.65 -4.78
C LEU A 103 -7.77 -20.83 -4.05
N CYS A 104 -7.77 -20.89 -2.72
CA CYS A 104 -9.00 -20.96 -1.93
C CYS A 104 -9.90 -19.74 -2.16
N ILE A 105 -9.35 -18.53 -2.08
CA ILE A 105 -10.12 -17.30 -2.35
C ILE A 105 -10.58 -17.27 -3.81
N GLY A 106 -9.70 -17.60 -4.76
CA GLY A 106 -10.00 -17.60 -6.18
C GLY A 106 -11.11 -18.58 -6.56
N VAL A 107 -11.04 -19.82 -6.05
CA VAL A 107 -12.09 -20.84 -6.22
C VAL A 107 -13.39 -20.40 -5.53
N SER A 108 -13.31 -19.77 -4.35
CA SER A 108 -14.50 -19.26 -3.67
C SER A 108 -15.21 -18.19 -4.50
N LEU A 109 -14.47 -17.27 -5.13
CA LEU A 109 -15.02 -16.24 -6.01
C LEU A 109 -15.60 -16.85 -7.30
N ALA A 110 -14.90 -17.83 -7.89
CA ALA A 110 -15.35 -18.49 -9.12
C ALA A 110 -16.66 -19.29 -8.92
N LEU A 111 -16.80 -19.98 -7.78
CA LEU A 111 -17.94 -20.86 -7.48
C LEU A 111 -19.07 -20.17 -6.70
N MET A 112 -18.91 -18.90 -6.32
CA MET A 112 -19.94 -18.17 -5.57
C MET A 112 -21.22 -18.01 -6.41
N LYS A 113 -22.37 -18.29 -5.80
CA LYS A 113 -23.69 -18.12 -6.43
C LYS A 113 -23.97 -16.64 -6.70
N ASP A 114 -24.58 -16.34 -7.85
CA ASP A 114 -24.92 -14.98 -8.27
C ASP A 114 -25.70 -14.22 -7.21
N ALA A 115 -26.68 -14.84 -6.54
CA ALA A 115 -27.46 -14.19 -5.49
C ALA A 115 -26.61 -13.66 -4.33
N TRP A 116 -25.54 -14.38 -3.96
CA TRP A 116 -24.60 -13.92 -2.93
C TRP A 116 -23.67 -12.84 -3.44
N MET A 117 -23.19 -12.96 -4.68
CA MET A 117 -22.36 -11.92 -5.33
C MET A 117 -23.13 -10.61 -5.46
N ILE A 118 -24.38 -10.66 -5.92
CA ILE A 118 -25.26 -9.50 -6.05
C ILE A 118 -25.55 -8.90 -4.68
N LYS A 119 -25.80 -9.71 -3.65
CA LYS A 119 -25.99 -9.18 -2.30
C LYS A 119 -24.74 -8.50 -1.73
N LEU A 120 -23.55 -8.99 -2.10
CA LEU A 120 -22.28 -8.44 -1.63
C LEU A 120 -21.86 -7.18 -2.42
N LEU A 121 -21.98 -7.23 -3.74
CA LEU A 121 -21.47 -6.24 -4.68
C LEU A 121 -22.54 -5.26 -5.16
N GLU A 122 -23.82 -5.54 -4.94
CA GLU A 122 -25.02 -4.78 -5.36
C GLU A 122 -25.20 -4.55 -6.86
N TYR A 123 -24.22 -4.92 -7.68
CA TYR A 123 -24.23 -4.77 -9.13
C TYR A 123 -24.08 -6.11 -9.84
N ARG A 124 -25.01 -6.40 -10.75
CA ARG A 124 -25.10 -7.68 -11.46
C ARG A 124 -24.03 -7.82 -12.55
N ASP A 125 -23.64 -6.72 -13.17
CA ASP A 125 -22.78 -6.72 -14.36
C ASP A 125 -21.31 -7.04 -14.06
N PHE A 126 -20.89 -7.08 -12.78
CA PHE A 126 -19.49 -7.33 -12.40
C PHE A 126 -19.18 -8.77 -11.98
N ILE A 127 -20.20 -9.62 -11.85
CA ILE A 127 -20.04 -11.00 -11.36
C ILE A 127 -19.00 -11.76 -12.20
N GLU A 128 -19.07 -11.62 -13.52
CA GLU A 128 -18.17 -12.33 -14.43
C GLU A 128 -16.71 -11.86 -14.29
N TYR A 129 -16.47 -10.56 -14.09
CA TYR A 129 -15.11 -10.06 -13.85
C TYR A 129 -14.51 -10.60 -12.57
N PHE A 130 -15.30 -10.74 -11.51
CA PHE A 130 -14.82 -11.34 -10.26
C PHE A 130 -14.54 -12.84 -10.37
N ARG A 131 -15.29 -13.56 -11.22
CA ARG A 131 -15.00 -14.97 -11.53
C ARG A 131 -13.69 -15.13 -12.29
N ILE A 132 -13.48 -14.33 -13.34
CA ILE A 132 -12.24 -14.33 -14.13
C ILE A 132 -11.05 -13.94 -13.23
N ALA A 133 -11.22 -12.89 -12.42
CA ALA A 133 -10.24 -12.51 -11.41
C ALA A 133 -9.91 -13.66 -10.46
N GLY A 134 -10.93 -14.38 -9.95
CA GLY A 134 -10.74 -15.51 -9.06
C GLY A 134 -9.89 -16.62 -9.67
N LEU A 135 -10.11 -16.95 -10.94
CA LEU A 135 -9.31 -17.95 -11.67
C LEU A 135 -7.86 -17.49 -11.90
N LEU A 136 -7.67 -16.21 -12.20
CA LEU A 136 -6.35 -15.62 -12.45
C LEU A 136 -5.61 -15.20 -11.18
N LEU A 137 -6.29 -15.25 -10.02
CA LEU A 137 -5.75 -14.75 -8.77
C LEU A 137 -4.38 -15.38 -8.48
N PRO A 138 -4.17 -16.72 -8.52
CA PRO A 138 -2.88 -17.37 -8.33
C PRO A 138 -1.70 -16.82 -9.17
N PHE A 139 -1.98 -16.17 -10.31
CA PHE A 139 -0.96 -15.50 -11.09
C PHE A 139 -0.69 -14.09 -10.57
N PHE A 140 -1.75 -13.34 -10.26
CA PHE A 140 -1.64 -11.93 -9.86
C PHE A 140 -0.78 -11.71 -8.61
N MET A 141 -0.79 -12.64 -7.63
CA MET A 141 0.06 -12.46 -6.44
C MET A 141 1.51 -12.89 -6.62
N LEU A 142 1.87 -13.57 -7.70
CA LEU A 142 3.28 -13.91 -7.94
C LEU A 142 4.11 -12.64 -8.11
N GLN A 143 3.56 -11.57 -8.70
CA GLN A 143 4.22 -10.28 -8.82
C GLN A 143 4.77 -9.76 -7.47
N PRO A 144 3.94 -9.45 -6.44
CA PRO A 144 4.45 -8.90 -5.19
C PRO A 144 5.36 -9.86 -4.41
N LEU A 145 5.16 -11.18 -4.54
CA LEU A 145 6.05 -12.18 -3.94
C LEU A 145 7.43 -12.18 -4.61
N ILE A 146 7.48 -12.21 -5.95
CA ILE A 146 8.73 -12.15 -6.73
C ILE A 146 9.48 -10.87 -6.42
N GLU A 147 8.79 -9.73 -6.35
CA GLU A 147 9.41 -8.47 -5.95
C GLU A 147 10.03 -8.57 -4.54
N GLY A 148 9.36 -9.24 -3.60
CA GLY A 148 9.90 -9.54 -2.28
C GLY A 148 11.19 -10.38 -2.33
N VAL A 149 11.25 -11.39 -3.22
CA VAL A 149 12.46 -12.21 -3.44
C VAL A 149 13.58 -11.34 -4.00
N LEU A 150 13.31 -10.55 -5.04
CA LEU A 150 14.29 -9.64 -5.66
C LEU A 150 14.87 -8.64 -4.65
N ARG A 151 14.04 -8.14 -3.72
CA ARG A 151 14.50 -7.27 -2.62
C ARG A 151 15.45 -8.03 -1.68
N GLY A 152 15.16 -9.29 -1.37
CA GLY A 152 15.99 -10.14 -0.48
C GLY A 152 17.37 -10.43 -1.05
N VAL A 153 17.47 -10.65 -2.37
CA VAL A 153 18.76 -10.77 -3.09
C VAL A 153 19.39 -9.42 -3.47
N LYS A 154 18.81 -8.30 -3.02
CA LYS A 154 19.30 -6.93 -3.23
C LYS A 154 19.38 -6.48 -4.71
N GLN A 155 18.52 -7.02 -5.58
CA GLN A 155 18.44 -6.67 -6.99
C GLN A 155 17.57 -5.42 -7.24
N PHE A 156 17.88 -4.31 -6.56
CA PHE A 156 17.08 -3.07 -6.58
C PHE A 156 16.95 -2.43 -7.97
N LYS A 157 18.02 -2.51 -8.79
CA LYS A 157 17.99 -1.99 -10.17
C LYS A 157 16.99 -2.75 -11.03
N LEU A 158 16.94 -4.08 -10.91
CA LEU A 158 15.99 -4.91 -11.64
C LEU A 158 14.55 -4.61 -11.22
N ILE A 159 14.30 -4.41 -9.93
CA ILE A 159 12.96 -4.01 -9.42
C ILE A 159 12.51 -2.70 -10.07
N GLY A 160 13.37 -1.68 -10.10
CA GLY A 160 13.05 -0.40 -10.74
C GLY A 160 12.70 -0.55 -12.22
N VAL A 161 13.48 -1.34 -12.98
CA VAL A 161 13.22 -1.63 -14.40
C VAL A 161 11.88 -2.36 -14.58
N LEU A 162 11.64 -3.40 -13.79
CA LEU A 162 10.39 -4.17 -13.84
C LEU A 162 9.17 -3.31 -13.52
N GLN A 163 9.25 -2.41 -12.54
CA GLN A 163 8.14 -1.52 -12.17
C GLN A 163 7.83 -0.47 -13.26
N ILE A 164 8.86 0.13 -13.88
CA ILE A 164 8.65 1.04 -15.01
C ILE A 164 7.97 0.29 -16.15
N PHE A 165 8.51 -0.89 -16.49
CA PHE A 165 7.98 -1.72 -17.56
C PHE A 165 6.53 -2.19 -17.28
N SER A 166 6.24 -2.59 -16.04
CA SER A 166 4.88 -2.86 -15.54
C SER A 166 3.95 -1.69 -15.80
N SER A 167 4.38 -0.47 -15.47
CA SER A 167 3.52 0.72 -15.60
C SER A 167 3.24 1.04 -17.07
N LEU A 168 4.21 0.83 -17.95
CA LEU A 168 4.03 0.98 -19.41
C LEU A 168 3.10 -0.10 -19.97
N LEU A 169 3.25 -1.36 -19.58
CA LEU A 169 2.33 -2.42 -19.97
C LEU A 169 0.91 -2.16 -19.47
N PHE A 170 0.76 -1.65 -18.24
CA PHE A 170 -0.53 -1.30 -17.67
C PHE A 170 -1.23 -0.25 -18.52
N ILE A 171 -0.54 0.84 -18.89
CA ILE A 171 -1.06 1.87 -19.79
C ILE A 171 -1.45 1.26 -21.15
N LEU A 172 -0.56 0.46 -21.74
CA LEU A 172 -0.77 -0.14 -23.07
C LEU A 172 -2.01 -1.04 -23.11
N PHE A 173 -2.10 -2.02 -22.21
CA PHE A 173 -3.21 -2.99 -22.23
C PHE A 173 -4.53 -2.36 -21.81
N ILE A 174 -4.52 -1.39 -20.90
CA ILE A 174 -5.74 -0.65 -20.58
C ILE A 174 -6.18 0.22 -21.74
N ALA A 175 -5.28 0.92 -22.44
CA ALA A 175 -5.66 1.73 -23.59
C ALA A 175 -6.27 0.89 -24.72
N ILE A 176 -5.67 -0.27 -25.01
CA ILE A 176 -6.23 -1.25 -25.96
C ILE A 176 -7.59 -1.76 -25.47
N GLY A 177 -7.71 -2.05 -24.17
CA GLY A 177 -8.95 -2.49 -23.55
C GLY A 177 -10.08 -1.47 -23.67
N ILE A 178 -9.83 -0.22 -23.28
CA ILE A 178 -10.80 0.87 -23.37
C ILE A 178 -11.27 1.07 -24.81
N TRP A 179 -10.35 1.01 -25.78
CA TRP A 179 -10.70 1.11 -27.20
C TRP A 179 -11.62 -0.02 -27.68
N TYR A 180 -11.53 -1.22 -27.08
CA TYR A 180 -12.33 -2.37 -27.46
C TYR A 180 -13.74 -2.36 -26.84
N ASP A 181 -13.86 -2.08 -25.54
CA ASP A 181 -15.13 -2.19 -24.80
C ASP A 181 -15.16 -1.32 -23.52
N ASN A 182 -14.71 -0.06 -23.60
CA ASN A 182 -14.74 0.93 -22.51
C ASN A 182 -14.32 0.35 -21.12
N SER A 183 -15.22 0.38 -20.11
CA SER A 183 -14.91 -0.09 -18.74
C SER A 183 -14.62 -1.59 -18.69
N ARG A 184 -15.40 -2.38 -19.42
CA ARG A 184 -15.28 -3.84 -19.53
C ARG A 184 -13.94 -4.22 -20.14
N GLY A 185 -13.59 -3.57 -21.24
CA GLY A 185 -12.33 -3.73 -21.90
C GLY A 185 -11.14 -3.25 -21.04
N ALA A 186 -11.29 -2.16 -20.28
CA ALA A 186 -10.28 -1.71 -19.31
C ALA A 186 -9.99 -2.77 -18.23
N ILE A 187 -11.02 -3.43 -17.71
CA ILE A 187 -10.90 -4.50 -16.71
C ILE A 187 -10.17 -5.71 -17.32
N LEU A 188 -10.55 -6.14 -18.53
CA LEU A 188 -9.87 -7.23 -19.23
C LEU A 188 -8.41 -6.87 -19.56
N GLY A 189 -8.16 -5.64 -20.01
CA GLY A 189 -6.82 -5.10 -20.23
C GLY A 189 -5.96 -5.16 -18.98
N MET A 190 -6.51 -4.81 -17.81
CA MET A 190 -5.85 -4.96 -16.52
C MET A 190 -5.51 -6.43 -16.20
N TYR A 191 -6.40 -7.39 -16.49
CA TYR A 191 -6.12 -8.82 -16.29
C TYR A 191 -5.02 -9.35 -17.20
N ILE A 192 -5.06 -8.99 -18.48
CA ILE A 192 -4.02 -9.33 -19.45
C ILE A 192 -2.67 -8.73 -19.01
N TYR A 193 -2.67 -7.47 -18.57
CA TYR A 193 -1.50 -6.83 -17.99
C TYR A 193 -0.92 -7.66 -16.83
N TYR A 194 -1.73 -8.02 -15.83
CA TYR A 194 -1.23 -8.78 -14.69
C TYR A 194 -0.68 -10.15 -15.10
N PHE A 195 -1.34 -10.82 -16.04
CA PHE A 195 -0.89 -12.11 -16.55
C PHE A 195 0.46 -12.01 -17.28
N VAL A 196 0.58 -11.09 -18.25
CA VAL A 196 1.82 -10.85 -18.99
C VAL A 196 2.95 -10.42 -18.07
N TYR A 197 2.67 -9.49 -17.15
CA TYR A 197 3.67 -9.02 -16.21
C TYR A 197 4.13 -10.11 -15.22
N THR A 198 3.24 -11.03 -14.84
CA THR A 198 3.59 -12.20 -14.04
C THR A 198 4.57 -13.11 -14.77
N ILE A 199 4.32 -13.40 -16.06
CA ILE A 199 5.24 -14.20 -16.89
C ILE A 199 6.63 -13.55 -16.92
N ILE A 200 6.69 -12.24 -17.15
CA ILE A 200 7.95 -11.49 -17.22
C ILE A 200 8.67 -11.49 -15.87
N SER A 201 7.93 -11.33 -14.78
CA SER A 201 8.47 -11.40 -13.42
C SER A 201 9.07 -12.79 -13.13
N VAL A 202 8.36 -13.88 -13.49
CA VAL A 202 8.85 -15.26 -13.32
C VAL A 202 10.08 -15.51 -14.17
N LEU A 203 10.09 -15.10 -15.43
CA LEU A 203 11.25 -15.23 -16.32
C LEU A 203 12.46 -14.48 -15.76
N SER A 204 12.26 -13.26 -15.26
CA SER A 204 13.35 -12.46 -14.65
C SER A 204 13.97 -13.18 -13.44
N LEU A 205 13.14 -13.87 -12.64
CA LEU A 205 13.59 -14.65 -11.49
C LEU A 205 14.40 -15.88 -11.93
N ILE A 206 13.90 -16.63 -12.91
CA ILE A 206 14.55 -17.84 -13.43
C ILE A 206 15.91 -17.51 -14.05
N LEU A 207 16.06 -16.36 -14.70
CA LEU A 207 17.31 -15.94 -15.33
C LEU A 207 18.34 -15.42 -14.32
N LEU A 208 17.95 -15.17 -13.06
CA LEU A 208 18.83 -14.61 -12.05
C LEU A 208 19.79 -15.68 -11.47
N LYS A 209 21.10 -15.45 -11.62
CA LYS A 209 22.14 -16.38 -11.17
C LYS A 209 22.12 -16.62 -9.65
N ASP A 210 21.87 -15.58 -8.86
CA ASP A 210 21.91 -15.63 -7.39
C ASP A 210 20.90 -16.64 -6.80
N ILE A 211 19.78 -16.85 -7.48
CA ILE A 211 18.71 -17.75 -7.04
C ILE A 211 18.99 -19.19 -7.47
N ARG A 212 19.64 -19.39 -8.62
CA ARG A 212 19.97 -20.72 -9.14
C ARG A 212 20.98 -21.49 -8.27
N GLN A 213 21.73 -20.78 -7.43
CA GLN A 213 22.76 -21.36 -6.56
C GLN A 213 22.21 -21.97 -5.28
N TYR A 214 20.91 -21.79 -4.98
CA TYR A 214 20.30 -22.34 -3.78
C TYR A 214 20.17 -23.86 -3.85
N ASP A 215 20.44 -24.53 -2.72
CA ASP A 215 20.30 -25.98 -2.60
C ASP A 215 18.83 -26.38 -2.35
N TYR A 216 18.06 -26.42 -3.44
CA TYR A 216 16.65 -26.81 -3.41
C TYR A 216 16.43 -28.29 -3.03
N LYS A 217 17.44 -29.16 -3.16
CA LYS A 217 17.30 -30.61 -2.88
C LYS A 217 17.21 -30.90 -1.39
N SER A 218 17.82 -30.05 -0.57
CA SER A 218 17.87 -30.21 0.89
C SER A 218 16.69 -29.57 1.63
N ILE A 219 15.67 -29.08 0.90
CA ILE A 219 14.48 -28.43 1.48
C ILE A 219 13.63 -29.43 2.26
N SER A 220 13.20 -29.04 3.47
CA SER A 220 12.31 -29.86 4.30
C SER A 220 11.17 -29.03 4.91
N LEU A 221 10.01 -29.06 4.25
CA LEU A 221 8.82 -28.31 4.69
C LEU A 221 8.28 -28.78 6.04
N LYS A 222 8.33 -30.09 6.32
CA LYS A 222 7.83 -30.67 7.59
C LYS A 222 8.58 -30.12 8.80
N ARG A 223 9.89 -29.88 8.68
CA ARG A 223 10.71 -29.35 9.78
C ARG A 223 10.40 -27.88 10.08
N GLU A 224 9.97 -27.13 9.07
CA GLU A 224 9.66 -25.70 9.20
C GLU A 224 8.17 -25.39 9.33
N ILE A 225 7.30 -26.40 9.44
CA ILE A 225 5.84 -26.22 9.58
C ILE A 225 5.47 -25.29 10.74
N ARG A 226 6.28 -25.27 11.81
CA ARG A 226 6.06 -24.38 12.96
C ARG A 226 6.15 -22.90 12.57
N THR A 227 6.96 -22.55 11.57
CA THR A 227 7.05 -21.20 11.02
C THR A 227 5.71 -20.71 10.47
N LEU A 228 4.88 -21.63 9.97
CA LEU A 228 3.52 -21.29 9.52
C LEU A 228 2.70 -20.69 10.65
N TYR A 229 2.76 -21.28 11.84
CA TYR A 229 1.99 -20.81 13.01
C TYR A 229 2.66 -19.64 13.72
N ASP A 230 3.98 -19.63 13.83
CA ASP A 230 4.71 -18.62 14.62
C ASP A 230 4.89 -17.29 13.86
N MET A 231 4.90 -17.32 12.52
CA MET A 231 5.21 -16.13 11.69
C MET A 231 4.20 -15.85 10.59
N ILE A 232 3.82 -16.88 9.80
CA ILE A 232 3.02 -16.66 8.58
C ILE A 232 1.56 -16.39 8.92
N LEU A 233 0.93 -17.24 9.73
CA LEU A 233 -0.48 -17.15 10.10
C LEU A 233 -0.82 -15.87 10.88
N PRO A 234 0.03 -15.39 11.83
CA PRO A 234 -0.19 -14.08 12.44
C PRO A 234 -0.24 -12.97 11.39
N VAL A 235 0.75 -12.87 10.49
CA VAL A 235 0.77 -11.86 9.42
C VAL A 235 -0.42 -11.98 8.48
N PHE A 236 -0.85 -13.21 8.18
CA PHE A 236 -2.07 -13.45 7.42
C PHE A 236 -3.30 -12.87 8.11
N ILE A 237 -3.50 -13.16 9.40
CA ILE A 237 -4.64 -12.65 10.18
C ILE A 237 -4.60 -11.12 10.26
N LEU A 238 -3.41 -10.53 10.44
CA LEU A 238 -3.22 -9.07 10.40
C LEU A 238 -3.64 -8.45 9.08
N SER A 239 -3.56 -9.20 7.99
CA SER A 239 -3.92 -8.72 6.66
C SER A 239 -5.41 -8.48 6.49
N PHE A 240 -6.25 -9.00 7.39
CA PHE A 240 -7.70 -8.82 7.35
C PHE A 240 -8.20 -7.52 7.99
N VAL A 241 -7.29 -6.68 8.50
CA VAL A 241 -7.69 -5.46 9.21
C VAL A 241 -7.88 -4.31 8.22
N GLU A 242 -6.79 -3.69 7.77
CA GLU A 242 -6.88 -2.38 7.11
C GLU A 242 -7.46 -2.46 5.69
N ALA A 243 -6.97 -3.37 4.85
CA ALA A 243 -7.41 -3.45 3.45
C ALA A 243 -8.89 -3.88 3.30
N PRO A 244 -9.40 -4.90 4.02
CA PRO A 244 -10.82 -5.26 3.93
C PRO A 244 -11.75 -4.22 4.54
N ILE A 245 -11.37 -3.57 5.64
CA ILE A 245 -12.19 -2.50 6.22
C ILE A 245 -12.25 -1.31 5.26
N PHE A 246 -11.12 -0.93 4.66
CA PHE A 246 -11.11 0.11 3.64
C PHE A 246 -11.97 -0.26 2.42
N TRP A 247 -11.88 -1.50 1.94
CA TRP A 247 -12.73 -1.97 0.85
C TRP A 247 -14.22 -1.98 1.24
N TRP A 248 -14.55 -2.41 2.45
CA TRP A 248 -15.93 -2.40 2.96
C TRP A 248 -16.51 -0.98 3.00
N LEU A 249 -15.72 0.02 3.40
CA LEU A 249 -16.11 1.43 3.31
C LEU A 249 -16.40 1.87 1.86
N GLN A 250 -15.71 1.32 0.86
CA GLN A 250 -16.03 1.59 -0.55
C GLN A 250 -17.35 0.93 -0.96
N VAL A 251 -17.62 -0.29 -0.48
CA VAL A 251 -18.91 -0.94 -0.66
C VAL A 251 -20.00 -0.05 -0.09
N LEU A 252 -19.89 0.34 1.19
CA LEU A 252 -20.86 1.22 1.85
C LEU A 252 -21.03 2.56 1.13
N LEU A 253 -19.94 3.17 0.64
CA LEU A 253 -19.99 4.38 -0.19
C LEU A 253 -20.81 4.16 -1.46
N ALA A 254 -20.60 3.04 -2.15
CA ALA A 254 -21.38 2.67 -3.34
C ALA A 254 -22.88 2.53 -3.03
N ARG A 255 -23.22 1.94 -1.86
CA ARG A 255 -24.62 1.73 -1.44
C ARG A 255 -25.36 3.04 -1.16
N HIS A 256 -24.67 3.99 -0.54
CA HIS A 256 -25.28 5.25 -0.09
C HIS A 256 -25.18 6.39 -1.10
N ALA A 257 -24.34 6.25 -2.12
CA ALA A 257 -24.31 7.11 -3.29
C ALA A 257 -24.44 6.25 -4.56
N THR A 258 -23.37 6.17 -5.35
CA THR A 258 -23.30 5.42 -6.60
C THR A 258 -21.85 5.04 -6.87
N VAL A 259 -21.61 4.24 -7.91
CA VAL A 259 -20.25 3.78 -8.28
C VAL A 259 -19.35 4.95 -8.72
N GLU A 260 -19.90 6.03 -9.27
CA GLU A 260 -19.17 7.27 -9.60
C GLU A 260 -18.41 7.84 -8.40
N ALA A 261 -19.02 7.76 -7.20
CA ALA A 261 -18.39 8.23 -5.96
C ALA A 261 -17.12 7.44 -5.64
N ILE A 262 -17.04 6.17 -6.04
CA ILE A 262 -15.83 5.33 -5.89
C ILE A 262 -14.72 5.82 -6.83
N GLY A 263 -15.06 6.19 -8.06
CA GLY A 263 -14.12 6.79 -9.01
C GLY A 263 -13.53 8.10 -8.47
N CYS A 264 -14.41 8.98 -7.97
CA CYS A 264 -14.02 10.25 -7.36
C CYS A 264 -13.14 10.04 -6.11
N MET A 265 -13.55 9.13 -5.22
CA MET A 265 -12.78 8.77 -4.04
C MET A 265 -11.40 8.22 -4.41
N THR A 266 -11.32 7.39 -5.46
CA THR A 266 -10.05 6.83 -5.95
C THR A 266 -9.10 7.92 -6.45
N ILE A 267 -9.60 8.91 -7.20
CA ILE A 267 -8.83 10.08 -7.64
C ILE A 267 -8.28 10.87 -6.44
N MET A 268 -9.15 11.21 -5.48
CA MET A 268 -8.75 11.98 -4.30
C MET A 268 -7.73 11.23 -3.43
N LYS A 269 -7.89 9.91 -3.27
CA LYS A 269 -6.92 9.06 -2.57
C LYS A 269 -5.59 8.98 -3.31
N GLN A 270 -5.60 8.95 -4.64
CA GLN A 270 -4.37 8.95 -5.43
C GLN A 270 -3.58 10.25 -5.24
N ILE A 271 -4.24 11.41 -5.31
CA ILE A 271 -3.63 12.71 -5.03
C ILE A 271 -3.03 12.71 -3.62
N ARG A 272 -3.78 12.21 -2.63
CA ARG A 272 -3.28 12.12 -1.24
C ARG A 272 -2.08 11.19 -1.10
N ASN A 273 -2.09 10.03 -1.74
CA ASN A 273 -0.99 9.07 -1.70
C ASN A 273 0.32 9.65 -2.24
N PHE A 274 0.25 10.60 -3.17
CA PHE A 274 1.42 11.34 -3.65
C PHE A 274 2.07 12.18 -2.52
N SER A 275 1.25 12.80 -1.67
CA SER A 275 1.73 13.59 -0.51
C SER A 275 2.59 12.77 0.46
N VAL A 276 2.27 11.48 0.61
CA VAL A 276 2.90 10.60 1.60
C VAL A 276 4.09 9.82 1.01
N LEU A 277 4.26 9.83 -0.32
CA LEU A 277 5.32 9.08 -1.02
C LEU A 277 6.72 9.49 -0.55
N ILE A 278 7.05 10.78 -0.58
CA ILE A 278 8.36 11.29 -0.17
C ILE A 278 8.60 11.08 1.34
N PRO A 279 7.65 11.42 2.23
CA PRO A 279 7.74 11.13 3.66
C PRO A 279 8.01 9.67 3.99
N ASN A 280 7.36 8.73 3.31
CA ASN A 280 7.61 7.29 3.52
C ASN A 280 9.05 6.89 3.19
N TYR A 281 9.63 7.41 2.10
CA TYR A 281 11.04 7.17 1.78
C TYR A 281 11.99 7.79 2.81
N PHE A 282 11.69 9.01 3.27
CA PHE A 282 12.46 9.65 4.34
C PHE A 282 12.42 8.83 5.63
N VAL A 283 11.23 8.45 6.09
CA VAL A 283 11.01 7.67 7.33
C VAL A 283 11.77 6.35 7.25
N SER A 284 11.69 5.63 6.13
CA SER A 284 12.43 4.37 5.96
C SER A 284 13.96 4.52 6.12
N THR A 285 14.50 5.69 5.73
CA THR A 285 15.93 6.00 5.83
C THR A 285 16.29 6.53 7.23
N TYR A 286 15.46 7.41 7.79
CA TYR A 286 15.66 8.00 9.11
C TYR A 286 15.59 6.94 10.23
N LEU A 287 14.79 5.88 10.03
CA LEU A 287 14.66 4.76 10.98
C LEU A 287 16.02 4.14 11.36
N ALA A 288 16.95 3.99 10.41
CA ALA A 288 18.27 3.41 10.67
C ALA A 288 19.10 4.31 11.61
N PHE A 289 19.03 5.62 11.41
CA PHE A 289 19.71 6.60 12.24
C PHE A 289 19.06 6.72 13.63
N ALA A 290 17.73 6.75 13.67
CA ALA A 290 16.93 6.76 14.90
C ALA A 290 17.25 5.55 15.79
N THR A 291 17.32 4.36 15.20
CA THR A 291 17.66 3.12 15.90
C THR A 291 19.07 3.17 16.49
N GLU A 292 20.06 3.69 15.76
CA GLU A 292 21.42 3.84 16.28
C GLU A 292 21.49 4.77 17.50
N LEU A 293 20.80 5.91 17.45
CA LEU A 293 20.73 6.83 18.59
C LEU A 293 20.01 6.20 19.79
N ASN A 294 18.94 5.45 19.55
CA ASN A 294 18.19 4.73 20.57
C ASN A 294 19.07 3.68 21.28
N ILE A 295 19.84 2.89 20.52
CA ILE A 295 20.79 1.89 21.07
C ILE A 295 21.91 2.57 21.86
N LYS A 296 22.44 3.69 21.34
CA LYS A 296 23.48 4.48 22.03
C LYS A 296 22.93 5.30 23.19
N LYS A 297 21.63 5.19 23.51
CA LYS A 297 20.93 5.91 24.58
C LYS A 297 21.11 7.44 24.51
N LYS A 298 21.26 7.98 23.30
CA LYS A 298 21.36 9.43 23.06
C LYS A 298 19.95 10.01 22.87
N TYR A 299 19.10 9.89 23.89
CA TYR A 299 17.67 10.19 23.75
C TYR A 299 17.39 11.68 23.56
N ASP A 300 18.16 12.57 24.17
CA ASP A 300 18.01 14.02 23.94
C ASP A 300 18.14 14.40 22.46
N LEU A 301 19.27 14.01 21.84
CA LEU A 301 19.54 14.27 20.42
C LEU A 301 18.54 13.54 19.51
N TYR A 302 18.09 12.36 19.93
CA TYR A 302 17.09 11.60 19.20
C TYR A 302 15.76 12.34 19.15
N PHE A 303 15.21 12.71 20.31
CA PHE A 303 13.92 13.37 20.40
C PHE A 303 13.95 14.80 19.86
N GLU A 304 15.05 15.53 20.01
CA GLU A 304 15.24 16.85 19.38
C GLU A 304 15.08 16.75 17.85
N ARG A 305 15.76 15.78 17.22
CA ARG A 305 15.65 15.55 15.78
C ARG A 305 14.27 15.06 15.38
N PHE A 306 13.71 14.14 16.16
CA PHE A 306 12.36 13.62 15.93
C PHE A 306 11.32 14.76 15.93
N ASP A 307 11.35 15.64 16.93
CA ASP A 307 10.43 16.76 17.06
C ASP A 307 10.59 17.73 15.89
N LYS A 308 11.84 18.06 15.52
CA LYS A 308 12.15 18.94 14.40
C LYS A 308 11.61 18.39 13.06
N TYR A 309 11.81 17.10 12.80
CA TYR A 309 11.29 16.48 11.57
C TYR A 309 9.77 16.32 11.60
N SER A 310 9.18 16.03 12.75
CA SER A 310 7.71 15.96 12.89
C SER A 310 7.07 17.31 12.64
N LEU A 311 7.66 18.39 13.15
CA LEU A 311 7.20 19.77 12.88
C LEU A 311 7.38 20.15 11.40
N LEU A 312 8.50 19.77 10.78
CA LEU A 312 8.71 19.96 9.34
C LEU A 312 7.62 19.23 8.54
N PHE A 313 7.30 17.99 8.88
CA PHE A 313 6.27 17.19 8.21
C PHE A 313 4.87 17.76 8.40
N LEU A 314 4.57 18.29 9.59
CA LEU A 314 3.33 19.03 9.83
C LEU A 314 3.26 20.27 8.94
N GLY A 315 4.34 21.08 8.89
CA GLY A 315 4.41 22.28 8.05
C GLY A 315 4.26 21.98 6.55
N VAL A 316 4.97 20.96 6.06
CA VAL A 316 4.83 20.47 4.68
C VAL A 316 3.41 19.96 4.42
N GLY A 317 2.83 19.20 5.36
CA GLY A 317 1.47 18.71 5.25
C GLY A 317 0.45 19.83 5.13
N CYS A 318 0.53 20.84 6.00
CA CYS A 318 -0.32 22.03 5.94
C CYS A 318 -0.14 22.81 4.62
N ALA A 319 1.09 22.96 4.13
CA ALA A 319 1.36 23.60 2.84
C ALA A 319 0.73 22.79 1.68
N LEU A 320 0.84 21.46 1.69
CA LEU A 320 0.22 20.61 0.67
C LEU A 320 -1.31 20.67 0.70
N VAL A 321 -1.93 20.76 1.89
CA VAL A 321 -3.38 20.98 1.99
C VAL A 321 -3.77 22.26 1.27
N LEU A 322 -3.05 23.36 1.53
CA LEU A 322 -3.33 24.63 0.87
C LEU A 322 -3.13 24.54 -0.65
N ILE A 323 -2.01 23.98 -1.11
CA ILE A 323 -1.70 23.84 -2.54
C ILE A 323 -2.78 22.99 -3.23
N PHE A 324 -3.07 21.79 -2.73
CA PHE A 324 -4.04 20.89 -3.39
C PHE A 324 -5.50 21.35 -3.25
N SER A 325 -5.81 22.16 -2.24
CA SER A 325 -7.15 22.75 -2.10
C SER A 325 -7.33 23.95 -3.04
N VAL A 326 -6.35 24.87 -3.10
CA VAL A 326 -6.41 26.06 -3.97
C VAL A 326 -6.36 25.66 -5.45
N PHE A 327 -5.43 24.78 -5.83
CA PHE A 327 -5.34 24.27 -7.20
C PHE A 327 -6.28 23.07 -7.46
N GLY A 328 -7.17 22.76 -6.52
CA GLY A 328 -7.98 21.53 -6.55
C GLY A 328 -8.86 21.41 -7.79
N GLN A 329 -9.48 22.51 -8.24
CA GLN A 329 -10.30 22.49 -9.47
C GLN A 329 -9.47 22.16 -10.71
N PHE A 330 -8.27 22.75 -10.83
CA PHE A 330 -7.35 22.46 -11.92
C PHE A 330 -6.87 21.00 -11.86
N ILE A 331 -6.47 20.52 -10.66
CA ILE A 331 -6.01 19.14 -10.47
C ILE A 331 -7.11 18.15 -10.82
N LEU A 332 -8.36 18.39 -10.40
CA LEU A 332 -9.50 17.54 -10.76
C LEU A 332 -9.80 17.61 -12.26
N GLY A 333 -9.64 18.77 -12.89
CA GLY A 333 -9.79 18.93 -14.34
C GLY A 333 -8.81 18.08 -15.15
N LEU A 334 -7.61 17.78 -14.63
CA LEU A 334 -6.68 16.84 -15.27
C LEU A 334 -7.23 15.41 -15.35
N TYR A 335 -8.16 15.05 -14.45
CA TYR A 335 -8.83 13.75 -14.47
C TYR A 335 -10.07 13.74 -15.38
N GLY A 336 -10.57 14.90 -15.81
CA GLY A 336 -11.72 15.03 -16.71
C GLY A 336 -12.68 16.14 -16.28
N ASP A 337 -13.47 16.64 -17.24
CA ASP A 337 -14.33 17.83 -17.07
C ASP A 337 -15.46 17.64 -16.04
N GLY A 338 -15.83 16.40 -15.74
CA GLY A 338 -16.87 16.06 -14.76
C GLY A 338 -16.43 16.13 -13.29
N TYR A 339 -15.13 16.10 -13.02
CA TYR A 339 -14.59 15.99 -11.65
C TYR A 339 -14.46 17.29 -10.85
N PRO A 340 -14.24 18.49 -11.44
CA PRO A 340 -14.13 19.75 -10.70
C PRO A 340 -15.31 20.05 -9.76
N LYS A 341 -16.51 19.53 -10.04
CA LYS A 341 -17.69 19.68 -9.17
C LYS A 341 -17.49 19.08 -7.77
N TYR A 342 -16.59 18.09 -7.63
CA TYR A 342 -16.25 17.46 -6.35
C TYR A 342 -15.09 18.16 -5.60
N TRP A 343 -14.75 19.40 -5.98
CA TRP A 343 -13.69 20.18 -5.34
C TRP A 343 -13.81 20.21 -3.80
N TYR A 344 -15.03 20.39 -3.28
CA TYR A 344 -15.26 20.41 -1.83
C TYR A 344 -14.84 19.10 -1.14
N SER A 345 -15.24 17.96 -1.71
CA SER A 345 -14.84 16.63 -1.23
C SER A 345 -13.32 16.42 -1.29
N LEU A 346 -12.63 16.97 -2.28
CA LEU A 346 -11.16 16.96 -2.34
C LEU A 346 -10.54 17.77 -1.19
N VAL A 347 -11.07 18.97 -0.89
CA VAL A 347 -10.60 19.78 0.25
C VAL A 347 -10.74 19.00 1.56
N LEU A 348 -11.88 18.32 1.77
CA LEU A 348 -12.10 17.46 2.94
C LEU A 348 -11.07 16.32 3.01
N SER A 349 -10.84 15.60 1.90
CA SER A 349 -9.84 14.54 1.81
C SER A 349 -8.43 15.02 2.17
N ASN A 350 -8.08 16.24 1.76
CA ASN A 350 -6.76 16.81 1.97
C ASN A 350 -6.45 17.06 3.45
N PHE A 351 -7.43 17.35 4.31
CA PHE A 351 -7.17 17.56 5.75
C PHE A 351 -6.51 16.36 6.44
N CYS A 352 -6.63 15.15 5.89
CA CYS A 352 -5.88 13.98 6.36
C CYS A 352 -4.36 14.11 6.18
N ILE A 353 -3.86 14.89 5.20
CA ILE A 353 -2.45 14.93 4.81
C ILE A 353 -1.53 15.23 6.01
N PRO A 354 -1.63 16.38 6.70
CA PRO A 354 -0.75 16.68 7.83
C PRO A 354 -0.82 15.63 8.95
N ILE A 355 -2.01 15.10 9.23
CA ILE A 355 -2.21 14.06 10.25
C ILE A 355 -1.43 12.79 9.88
N VAL A 356 -1.56 12.34 8.63
CA VAL A 356 -0.89 11.13 8.12
C VAL A 356 0.64 11.32 8.09
N LEU A 357 1.13 12.50 7.71
CA LEU A 357 2.58 12.75 7.68
C LEU A 357 3.21 12.67 9.08
N VAL A 358 2.55 13.25 10.09
CA VAL A 358 3.01 13.15 11.49
C VAL A 358 2.88 11.70 11.99
N LEU A 359 1.78 11.02 11.66
CA LEU A 359 1.59 9.60 12.00
C LEU A 359 2.72 8.71 11.44
N CYS A 360 3.26 8.98 10.25
CA CYS A 360 4.39 8.21 9.71
C CYS A 360 5.62 8.28 10.63
N MET A 361 5.91 9.44 11.22
CA MET A 361 7.00 9.61 12.18
C MET A 361 6.70 8.90 13.50
N ILE A 362 5.51 9.10 14.07
CA ILE A 362 5.15 8.49 15.35
C ILE A 362 5.12 6.96 15.26
N LYS A 363 4.55 6.40 14.19
CA LYS A 363 4.54 4.94 13.98
C LYS A 363 5.95 4.38 13.88
N MET A 364 6.90 5.10 13.30
CA MET A 364 8.30 4.68 13.30
C MET A 364 8.85 4.56 14.74
N GLU A 365 8.65 5.57 15.58
CA GLU A 365 9.15 5.52 16.96
C GLU A 365 8.51 4.39 17.76
N LEU A 366 7.19 4.20 17.63
CA LEU A 366 6.50 3.09 18.27
C LEU A 366 7.02 1.72 17.81
N ILE A 367 7.49 1.60 16.56
CA ILE A 367 8.16 0.39 16.08
C ILE A 367 9.53 0.22 16.76
N ILE A 368 10.32 1.29 16.92
CA ILE A 368 11.63 1.24 17.61
C ILE A 368 11.48 0.81 19.06
N GLN A 369 10.42 1.28 19.73
CA GLN A 369 10.10 0.93 21.13
C GLN A 369 9.29 -0.38 21.27
N GLU A 370 9.21 -1.18 20.21
CA GLU A 370 8.57 -2.51 20.20
C GLU A 370 7.05 -2.52 20.49
N HIS A 371 6.34 -1.41 20.24
CA HIS A 371 4.89 -1.28 20.46
C HIS A 371 3.99 -1.92 19.36
N GLN A 372 4.47 -2.99 18.71
CA GLN A 372 3.78 -3.63 17.58
C GLN A 372 2.38 -4.14 17.94
N LYS A 373 2.20 -4.65 19.18
CA LYS A 373 0.89 -5.12 19.67
C LYS A 373 -0.09 -3.96 19.86
N GLN A 374 0.37 -2.85 20.44
CA GLN A 374 -0.46 -1.67 20.64
C GLN A 374 -0.86 -1.04 19.31
N LEU A 375 0.09 -0.96 18.36
CA LEU A 375 -0.18 -0.49 16.99
C LEU A 375 -1.25 -1.34 16.30
N LEU A 376 -1.26 -2.66 16.51
CA LEU A 376 -2.31 -3.53 16.00
C LEU A 376 -3.70 -3.14 16.54
N PHE A 377 -3.83 -3.03 17.88
CA PHE A 377 -5.11 -2.71 18.50
C PHE A 377 -5.61 -1.32 18.09
N ILE A 378 -4.71 -0.34 18.05
CA ILE A 378 -5.01 0.99 17.54
C ILE A 378 -5.50 0.88 16.10
N SER A 379 -4.79 0.14 15.24
CA SER A 379 -5.16 -0.07 13.83
C SER A 379 -6.55 -0.65 13.65
N PHE A 380 -6.92 -1.67 14.42
CA PHE A 380 -8.27 -2.23 14.39
C PHE A 380 -9.31 -1.21 14.87
N PHE A 381 -9.04 -0.54 15.99
CA PHE A 381 -9.96 0.42 16.60
C PHE A 381 -10.30 1.61 15.69
N TRP A 382 -9.30 2.28 15.11
CA TRP A 382 -9.57 3.46 14.26
C TRP A 382 -10.29 3.09 12.96
N ASN A 383 -10.03 1.90 12.40
CA ASN A 383 -10.72 1.41 11.22
C ASN A 383 -12.21 1.10 11.50
N VAL A 384 -12.50 0.46 12.64
CA VAL A 384 -13.89 0.24 13.07
C VAL A 384 -14.60 1.56 13.37
N LEU A 385 -13.90 2.49 14.04
CA LEU A 385 -14.42 3.84 14.28
C LEU A 385 -14.75 4.56 12.97
N TRP A 386 -13.93 4.40 11.93
CA TRP A 386 -14.18 4.98 10.61
C TRP A 386 -15.52 4.48 10.02
N ILE A 387 -15.79 3.17 10.06
CA ILE A 387 -17.08 2.61 9.62
C ILE A 387 -18.24 3.22 10.41
N VAL A 388 -18.13 3.25 11.74
CA VAL A 388 -19.20 3.76 12.61
C VAL A 388 -19.48 5.24 12.31
N LEU A 389 -18.43 6.06 12.19
CA LEU A 389 -18.57 7.48 11.88
C LEU A 389 -19.15 7.73 10.49
N PHE A 390 -18.76 6.92 9.49
CA PHE A 390 -19.31 7.00 8.14
C PHE A 390 -20.83 6.80 8.16
N GLU A 391 -21.29 5.72 8.78
CA GLU A 391 -22.72 5.39 8.92
C GLU A 391 -23.50 6.47 9.68
N VAL A 392 -22.90 7.03 10.73
CA VAL A 392 -23.51 8.14 11.50
C VAL A 392 -23.67 9.37 10.62
N PHE A 393 -22.65 9.78 9.86
CA PHE A 393 -22.74 10.98 9.01
C PHE A 393 -23.73 10.82 7.85
N VAL A 394 -23.80 9.64 7.25
CA VAL A 394 -24.81 9.35 6.22
C VAL A 394 -26.23 9.45 6.82
N ARG A 395 -26.46 8.92 8.03
CA ARG A 395 -27.77 9.04 8.72
C ARG A 395 -28.12 10.47 9.12
N LEU A 396 -27.12 11.33 9.32
CA LEU A 396 -27.31 12.76 9.57
C LEU A 396 -27.62 13.55 8.28
N GLY A 397 -27.66 12.89 7.12
CA GLY A 397 -28.01 13.51 5.84
C GLY A 397 -26.84 14.19 5.12
N ILE A 398 -25.61 13.96 5.58
CA ILE A 398 -24.41 14.43 4.86
C ILE A 398 -24.23 13.53 3.62
N PRO A 399 -23.96 14.08 2.42
CA PRO A 399 -23.78 13.24 1.24
C PRO A 399 -22.61 12.24 1.43
N ALA A 400 -22.73 11.07 0.80
CA ALA A 400 -21.94 9.91 1.19
C ALA A 400 -20.43 10.10 0.95
N LEU A 401 -20.05 10.80 -0.13
CA LEU A 401 -18.65 11.06 -0.45
C LEU A 401 -17.99 11.98 0.60
N GLU A 402 -18.69 13.04 1.02
CA GLU A 402 -18.27 13.94 2.09
C GLU A 402 -18.21 13.18 3.42
N SER A 403 -19.24 12.38 3.73
CA SER A 403 -19.30 11.52 4.92
C SER A 403 -18.09 10.59 5.01
N PHE A 404 -17.66 10.02 3.89
CA PHE A 404 -16.48 9.18 3.79
C PHE A 404 -15.20 9.91 4.21
N PHE A 405 -14.98 11.13 3.73
CA PHE A 405 -13.80 11.91 4.09
C PHE A 405 -13.87 12.53 5.47
N TYR A 406 -15.04 12.99 5.93
CA TYR A 406 -15.22 13.48 7.29
C TYR A 406 -14.93 12.40 8.33
N SER A 407 -15.54 11.23 8.15
CA SER A 407 -15.33 10.08 9.03
C SER A 407 -13.87 9.63 9.01
N GLU A 408 -13.20 9.70 7.86
CA GLU A 408 -11.78 9.37 7.74
C GLU A 408 -10.91 10.33 8.55
N VAL A 409 -11.07 11.64 8.33
CA VAL A 409 -10.27 12.68 9.02
C VAL A 409 -10.40 12.51 10.53
N LEU A 410 -11.62 12.31 11.04
CA LEU A 410 -11.86 12.11 12.46
C LEU A 410 -11.26 10.80 12.99
N ALA A 411 -11.43 9.69 12.27
CA ALA A 411 -10.87 8.40 12.67
C ALA A 411 -9.34 8.43 12.70
N VAL A 412 -8.71 9.06 11.71
CA VAL A 412 -7.24 9.23 11.64
C VAL A 412 -6.75 10.22 12.69
N ALA A 413 -7.52 11.25 13.04
CA ALA A 413 -7.21 12.14 14.17
C ALA A 413 -7.23 11.37 15.51
N VAL A 414 -8.20 10.49 15.73
CA VAL A 414 -8.23 9.60 16.91
C VAL A 414 -7.03 8.65 16.90
N GLN A 415 -6.66 8.10 15.74
CA GLN A 415 -5.43 7.31 15.61
C GLN A 415 -4.19 8.11 16.01
N LEU A 416 -4.08 9.37 15.58
CA LEU A 416 -2.98 10.26 15.96
C LEU A 416 -2.92 10.46 17.48
N ILE A 417 -4.04 10.75 18.12
CA ILE A 417 -4.10 10.95 19.58
C ILE A 417 -3.62 9.72 20.34
N LEU A 418 -4.10 8.53 19.96
CA LEU A 418 -3.71 7.26 20.61
C LEU A 418 -2.22 6.95 20.42
N CYS A 419 -1.71 7.11 19.20
CA CYS A 419 -0.29 6.92 18.90
C CYS A 419 0.59 7.95 19.62
N TYR A 420 0.17 9.21 19.67
CA TYR A 420 0.90 10.29 20.32
C TYR A 420 0.97 10.09 21.84
N TYR A 421 -0.10 9.58 22.46
CA TYR A 421 -0.10 9.24 23.88
C TYR A 421 1.00 8.22 24.23
N LEU A 422 1.11 7.13 23.45
CA LEU A 422 2.15 6.13 23.65
C LEU A 422 3.55 6.73 23.47
N TYR A 423 3.75 7.48 22.38
CA TYR A 423 4.99 8.20 22.13
C TYR A 423 5.39 9.14 23.29
N TYR A 424 4.43 9.88 23.83
CA TYR A 424 4.68 10.82 24.92
C TYR A 424 5.11 10.08 26.20
N MET A 425 4.50 8.93 26.49
CA MET A 425 4.91 8.06 27.60
C MET A 425 6.34 7.55 27.40
N ASP A 426 6.70 7.13 26.19
CA ASP A 426 8.06 6.68 25.85
C ASP A 426 9.09 7.77 26.02
N LYS A 427 8.85 8.94 25.43
CA LYS A 427 9.73 10.10 25.54
C LYS A 427 9.99 10.48 26.99
N LYS A 428 8.94 10.55 27.81
CA LYS A 428 9.06 10.84 29.23
C LYS A 428 9.89 9.78 29.96
N ARG A 429 9.61 8.49 29.72
CA ARG A 429 10.32 7.38 30.34
C ARG A 429 11.82 7.36 29.99
N LEU A 430 12.16 7.56 28.72
CA LEU A 430 13.53 7.46 28.23
C LEU A 430 14.40 8.65 28.65
N LEU A 431 13.86 9.87 28.62
CA LEU A 431 14.58 11.06 29.10
C LEU A 431 14.80 11.04 30.63
N LEU A 432 13.83 10.54 31.40
CA LEU A 432 14.00 10.34 32.86
C LEU A 432 15.08 9.31 33.20
N ASN A 433 15.24 8.27 32.38
CA ASN A 433 16.26 7.25 32.58
C ASN A 433 17.67 7.68 32.12
N GLN A 434 17.79 8.79 31.39
CA GLN A 434 19.08 9.34 30.97
C GLN A 434 19.67 10.32 32.01
N THR A 435 18.82 10.86 32.90
CA THR A 435 19.19 11.80 33.97
C THR A 435 19.46 11.12 35.31
N LYS A 436 19.18 9.82 35.43
CA LYS A 436 19.59 8.94 36.54
C LYS A 436 20.81 8.13 36.13
#